data_AF-A0A935S5F4-F1
#
_entry.id   AF-A0A935S5F4-F1
#
_cell.length_a   1.000
_cell.length_b   1.000
_cell.length_c   1.000
_cell.angle_alpha   90.00
_cell.angle_beta   90.00
_cell.angle_gamma   90.00
#
_symmetry.space_group_name_H-M   'P 1'
#
loop_
_entity.id
_entity.type
_entity.pdbx_description
1 polymer ?
#
loop_
_entity_poly.entity_id
_entity_poly.type
_entity_poly.pdbx_seq_one_letter_code
_entity_poly.pdbx_strand_id
1 'polypeptide(L)'
;MALSWTVVHPIDEKSPLNGLSIADLQERDAEVIILIKGITDTFSQTVFSRGSYKASQFLDKRKFVPVKQDVNQRGRVIISLEDIHVFESA
;
A
#
# COMPACT_ATOMS: atom_id res chain seq x y z
N MET A 1 -13.64 -3.41 -10.10
CA MET A 1 -12.75 -2.97 -9.01
C MET A 1 -11.45 -2.43 -9.62
N ALA A 2 -10.77 -1.50 -8.95
CA ALA A 2 -9.45 -1.05 -9.39
C ALA A 2 -8.45 -2.22 -9.38
N LEU A 3 -7.59 -2.30 -10.41
CA LEU A 3 -6.62 -3.39 -10.57
C LEU A 3 -5.39 -3.25 -9.65
N SER A 4 -5.21 -2.07 -9.06
CA SER A 4 -4.26 -1.78 -7.98
C SER A 4 -4.87 -0.72 -7.06
N TRP A 5 -4.45 -0.69 -5.79
CA TRP A 5 -4.94 0.28 -4.81
C TRP A 5 -3.80 0.77 -3.89
N THR A 6 -3.57 2.08 -3.87
CA THR A 6 -2.71 2.73 -2.89
C THR A 6 -3.54 3.18 -1.69
N VAL A 7 -3.27 2.62 -0.52
CA VAL A 7 -3.91 3.00 0.74
C VAL A 7 -3.16 4.17 1.35
N VAL A 8 -3.87 5.25 1.70
CA VAL A 8 -3.28 6.48 2.26
C VAL A 8 -3.90 6.74 3.63
N HIS A 9 -3.05 6.90 4.64
CA HIS A 9 -3.40 7.39 5.96
C HIS A 9 -2.82 8.81 6.12
N PRO A 10 -3.65 9.86 6.13
CA PRO A 10 -3.17 11.22 6.41
C PRO A 10 -2.60 11.33 7.83
N ILE A 11 -1.40 11.89 7.96
CA ILE A 11 -0.79 12.18 9.27
C ILE A 11 -1.20 13.61 9.67
N ASP A 12 -2.44 13.74 10.14
CA ASP A 12 -2.98 14.99 10.72
C ASP A 12 -2.87 14.98 12.26
N GLU A 13 -3.40 16.00 12.94
CA GLU A 13 -3.36 16.14 14.41
C GLU A 13 -4.03 14.99 15.18
N LYS A 14 -4.90 14.21 14.51
CA LYS A 14 -5.58 13.05 15.11
C LYS A 14 -4.82 11.75 14.86
N SER A 15 -3.80 11.76 14.01
CA SER A 15 -3.01 10.58 13.72
C SER A 15 -2.16 10.18 14.94
N PRO A 16 -2.09 8.88 15.28
CA PRO A 16 -1.17 8.39 16.30
C PRO A 16 0.31 8.54 15.88
N LEU A 17 0.57 8.85 14.61
CA LEU A 17 1.90 9.09 14.05
C LEU A 17 2.25 10.58 14.02
N ASN A 18 1.36 11.47 14.48
CA ASN A 18 1.61 12.91 14.45
C ASN A 18 2.86 13.27 15.26
N GLY A 19 3.76 14.04 14.64
CA GLY A 19 4.99 14.51 15.29
C GLY A 19 6.05 13.43 15.53
N LEU A 20 5.86 12.20 15.04
CA LEU A 20 6.84 11.11 15.20
C LEU A 20 7.72 11.00 13.95
N SER A 21 9.04 10.94 14.16
CA SER A 21 10.00 10.56 13.13
C SER A 21 10.09 9.04 12.99
N ILE A 22 10.69 8.55 11.89
CA ILE A 22 10.95 7.11 11.72
C ILE A 22 11.86 6.58 12.84
N ALA A 23 12.81 7.39 13.34
CA ALA A 23 13.66 6.99 14.46
C ALA A 23 12.83 6.77 15.74
N ASP A 24 11.89 7.67 16.05
CA ASP A 24 10.97 7.50 17.19
C ASP A 24 10.15 6.21 17.06
N LEU A 25 9.72 5.87 15.85
CA LEU A 25 8.98 4.64 15.57
C LEU A 25 9.86 3.39 15.78
N GLN A 26 11.14 3.46 15.41
CA GLN A 26 12.09 2.36 15.61
C GLN A 26 12.40 2.14 17.09
N GLU A 27 12.65 3.21 17.86
CA GLU A 27 12.90 3.13 19.31
C GLU A 27 11.72 2.53 20.07
N ARG A 28 10.50 2.75 19.57
CA ARG A 28 9.26 2.24 20.17
C ARG A 28 8.85 0.85 19.68
N ASP A 29 9.66 0.20 18.83
CA ASP A 29 9.31 -1.04 18.12
C ASP A 29 7.91 -0.99 17.47
N ALA A 30 7.60 0.14 16.83
CA ALA A 30 6.30 0.38 16.24
C ALA A 30 6.04 -0.57 15.06
N GLU A 31 4.79 -1.01 14.95
CA GLU A 31 4.30 -1.87 13.88
C GLU A 31 2.93 -1.38 13.40
N VAL A 32 2.76 -1.28 12.08
CA VAL A 32 1.46 -1.04 11.47
C VAL A 32 0.93 -2.35 10.93
N ILE A 33 -0.24 -2.75 11.42
CA ILE A 33 -0.96 -3.95 10.97
C ILE A 33 -2.08 -3.53 10.02
N ILE A 34 -2.15 -4.18 8.87
CA ILE A 34 -3.16 -3.95 7.84
C ILE A 34 -4.08 -5.18 7.78
N LEU A 35 -5.39 -4.94 7.83
CA LEU A 35 -6.42 -5.96 7.59
C LEU A 35 -7.31 -5.49 6.44
N ILE A 36 -7.31 -6.24 5.35
CA ILE A 36 -8.23 -6.04 4.22
C ILE A 36 -9.32 -7.10 4.33
N LYS A 37 -10.57 -6.66 4.40
CA LYS A 37 -11.76 -7.52 4.34
C LYS A 37 -12.50 -7.22 3.04
N GLY A 38 -12.81 -8.25 2.27
CA GLY A 38 -13.56 -8.15 1.02
C GLY A 38 -14.59 -9.25 0.89
N ILE A 39 -15.49 -9.12 -0.09
CA ILE A 39 -16.40 -10.18 -0.53
C ILE A 39 -16.01 -10.53 -1.96
N THR A 40 -15.92 -11.82 -2.27
CA THR A 40 -15.61 -12.29 -3.62
C THR A 40 -16.89 -12.61 -4.37
N ASP A 41 -17.05 -12.07 -5.57
CA ASP A 41 -18.25 -12.30 -6.39
C ASP A 41 -18.38 -13.76 -6.86
N THR A 42 -17.25 -14.47 -7.00
CA THR A 42 -17.24 -15.87 -7.48
C THR A 42 -17.90 -16.85 -6.51
N PHE A 43 -17.75 -16.61 -5.20
CA PHE A 43 -18.23 -17.53 -4.17
C PHE A 43 -19.15 -16.86 -3.14
N SER A 44 -19.40 -15.55 -3.26
CA SER A 44 -20.10 -14.74 -2.27
C SER A 44 -19.55 -14.90 -0.85
N GLN A 45 -18.25 -15.17 -0.74
CA GLN A 45 -17.57 -15.41 0.52
C GLN A 45 -16.80 -14.18 0.97
N THR A 46 -16.80 -13.94 2.29
CA THR A 46 -15.92 -12.95 2.91
C THR A 46 -14.50 -13.49 2.93
N VAL A 47 -13.56 -12.72 2.41
CA VAL A 47 -12.12 -13.00 2.45
C VAL A 47 -11.41 -11.97 3.30
N PHE A 48 -10.31 -12.40 3.92
CA PHE A 48 -9.44 -11.56 4.74
C PHE A 48 -8.00 -11.69 4.26
N SER A 49 -7.30 -10.56 4.17
CA SER A 49 -5.86 -10.50 3.95
C SER A 49 -5.23 -9.66 5.05
N ARG A 50 -4.10 -10.12 5.58
CA ARG A 50 -3.36 -9.45 6.65
C ARG A 50 -1.93 -9.23 6.22
N GLY A 51 -1.38 -8.09 6.60
CA GLY A 51 0.03 -7.79 6.49
C GLY A 51 0.46 -6.86 7.61
N SER A 52 1.76 -6.74 7.84
CA SER A 52 2.28 -5.75 8.76
C SER A 52 3.61 -5.20 8.27
N TYR A 53 3.92 -3.99 8.74
CA TYR A 53 5.17 -3.31 8.48
C TYR A 53 5.75 -2.81 9.80
N LYS A 54 6.97 -3.24 10.11
CA LYS A 54 7.77 -2.70 11.21
C LYS A 54 8.34 -1.34 10.83
N ALA A 55 8.68 -0.53 11.83
CA ALA A 55 9.32 0.77 11.63
C ALA A 55 10.59 0.74 10.75
N SER A 56 11.33 -0.38 10.73
CA SER A 56 12.49 -0.57 9.84
C SER A 56 12.15 -0.62 8.34
N GLN A 57 10.89 -0.88 7.99
CA GLN A 57 10.40 -0.93 6.61
C GLN A 57 9.81 0.41 6.16
N PHE A 58 9.76 1.42 7.04
CA PHE A 58 9.19 2.71 6.73
C PHE A 58 10.21 3.57 5.99
N LEU A 59 9.75 4.27 4.97
CA LEU A 59 10.57 5.17 4.16
C LEU A 59 9.92 6.55 4.14
N ASP A 60 10.67 7.57 4.54
CA ASP A 60 10.21 8.94 4.49
C ASP A 60 10.36 9.52 3.08
N LYS A 61 9.46 10.43 2.71
CA LYS A 61 9.47 11.14 1.41
C LYS A 61 9.63 10.18 0.24
N ARG A 62 8.77 9.16 0.20
CA ARG A 62 8.65 8.22 -0.92
C ARG A 62 7.25 8.22 -1.47
N LYS A 63 7.15 7.97 -2.77
CA LYS A 63 5.90 7.86 -3.50
C LYS A 63 5.97 6.66 -4.44
N PHE A 64 4.93 5.83 -4.44
CA PHE A 64 4.83 4.72 -5.39
C PHE A 64 4.76 5.24 -6.83
N VAL A 65 5.52 4.60 -7.72
CA VAL A 65 5.43 4.86 -9.17
C VAL A 65 4.11 4.27 -9.68
N PRO A 66 3.33 5.00 -10.49
CA PRO A 66 2.10 4.45 -11.07
C PRO A 66 2.38 3.16 -11.86
N VAL A 67 1.54 2.15 -11.65
CA VAL A 67 1.68 0.85 -12.33
C VAL A 67 1.57 1.06 -13.85
N LYS A 68 2.56 0.55 -14.59
CA LYS A 68 2.57 0.64 -16.06
C LYS A 68 1.40 -0.10 -16.67
N GLN A 69 0.75 0.55 -17.62
CA GLN A 69 -0.36 -0.01 -18.39
C GLN A 69 0.00 0.09 -19.87
N ASP A 70 -0.20 -1.01 -20.59
CA ASP A 70 0.00 -1.08 -22.04
C ASP A 70 -1.27 -1.63 -22.71
N VAL A 71 -1.42 -1.41 -24.00
CA VAL A 71 -2.52 -1.93 -24.80
C VAL A 71 -1.94 -2.82 -25.90
N ASN A 72 -2.28 -4.11 -25.84
CA ASN A 72 -1.81 -5.04 -26.87
C ASN A 72 -2.51 -4.81 -28.22
N GLN A 73 -2.02 -5.47 -29.27
CA GLN A 73 -2.57 -5.39 -30.63
C GLN A 73 -4.07 -5.74 -30.76
N ARG A 74 -4.67 -6.36 -29.74
CA ARG A 74 -6.09 -6.72 -29.68
C ARG A 74 -6.93 -5.73 -28.85
N GLY A 75 -6.36 -4.59 -28.45
CA GLY A 75 -7.03 -3.56 -27.66
C GLY A 75 -7.24 -3.92 -26.19
N ARG A 76 -6.54 -4.95 -25.66
CA ARG A 76 -6.65 -5.31 -24.23
C ARG A 76 -5.61 -4.55 -23.41
N VAL A 77 -6.05 -3.99 -22.29
CA VAL A 77 -5.17 -3.39 -21.28
C VAL A 77 -4.39 -4.50 -20.57
N ILE A 78 -3.07 -4.37 -20.56
CA ILE A 78 -2.13 -5.22 -19.83
C ILE A 78 -1.53 -4.39 -18.70
N ILE A 79 -1.53 -4.95 -17.50
CA ILE A 79 -0.95 -4.32 -16.31
C ILE A 79 0.22 -5.20 -15.87
N SER A 80 1.42 -4.60 -15.77
CA SER A 80 2.58 -5.29 -15.21
C SER A 80 2.56 -5.20 -13.69
N LEU A 81 2.54 -6.34 -13.01
CA LEU A 81 2.64 -6.40 -11.54
C LEU A 81 4.09 -6.42 -11.05
N GLU A 82 5.06 -6.55 -11.94
CA GLU A 82 6.49 -6.59 -11.58
C GLU A 82 6.91 -5.31 -10.86
N ASP A 83 6.43 -4.16 -11.34
CA ASP A 83 6.80 -2.84 -10.85
C ASP A 83 5.90 -2.33 -9.70
N ILE A 84 4.95 -3.14 -9.19
CA ILE A 84 3.95 -2.67 -8.20
C ILE A 84 4.55 -2.13 -6.89
N HIS A 85 5.77 -2.58 -6.58
CA HIS A 85 6.50 -2.24 -5.36
C HIS A 85 7.47 -1.05 -5.57
N VAL A 86 7.61 -0.56 -6.80
CA VAL A 86 8.58 0.48 -7.15
C VAL A 86 8.11 1.84 -6.62
N PHE A 87 9.02 2.57 -5.99
CA PHE A 87 8.79 3.90 -5.47
C PHE A 87 9.96 4.83 -5.79
N GLU A 88 9.66 6.13 -5.84
CA GLU A 88 10.62 7.21 -6.07
C GLU A 88 10.66 8.16 -4.87
N SER A 89 11.64 9.07 -4.86
CA SER A 89 11.67 10.15 -3.87
C SER A 89 10.56 11.15 -4.15
N ALA A 90 9.78 11.49 -3.13
CA ALA A 90 8.69 12.46 -3.21
C ALA A 90 9.18 13.92 -3.11
#